data_AF-A0A5K1DHY2-F1
#
_entry.id   AF-A0A5K1DHY2-F1
#
_cell.length_a   1.000
_cell.length_b   1.000
_cell.length_c   1.000
_cell.angle_alpha   90.00
_cell.angle_beta   90.00
_cell.angle_gamma   90.00
#
_symmetry.space_group_name_H-M   'P 1'
#
loop_
_entity.id
_entity.type
_entity.pdbx_description
1 polymer ?
#
loop_
_entity_poly.entity_id
_entity_poly.type
_entity_poly.pdbx_seq_one_letter_code
_entity_poly.pdbx_strand_id
1 'polypeptide(L)' 'GITRPKEVRRFKGEGMPLYMSSKKGDLYITFEVLFPTSLTEDQKAKIKA' A
#
# COMPACT_ATOMS: atom_id res chain seq x y z
N GLY A 1 -12.31 -2.94 0.20
CA GLY A 1 -11.27 -3.79 0.82
C GLY A 1 -10.46 -2.96 1.79
N ILE A 2 -9.91 -3.57 2.84
CA ILE A 2 -9.08 -2.89 3.84
C ILE A 2 -7.62 -3.09 3.45
N THR A 3 -6.85 -2.00 3.31
CA THR A 3 -5.39 -2.06 3.08
C THR A 3 -4.66 -2.12 4.41
N ARG A 4 -3.77 -3.10 4.59
CA ARG A 4 -3.00 -3.26 5.83
C ARG A 4 -1.65 -2.54 5.76
N PRO A 5 -1.11 -2.04 6.89
CA PRO A 5 0.26 -1.53 6.92
C PRO A 5 1.24 -2.59 6.41
N LYS A 6 2.18 -2.16 5.55
CA LYS A 6 3.17 -3.01 4.87
C LYS A 6 2.59 -4.09 3.96
N GLU A 7 1.30 -4.00 3.62
CA GLU A 7 0.74 -4.81 2.54
C GLU A 7 1.49 -4.53 1.23
N VAL A 8 1.81 -5.60 0.51
CA VAL A 8 2.45 -5.51 -0.81
C VAL A 8 1.46 -6.01 -1.86
N ARG A 9 1.20 -5.19 -2.88
CA ARG A 9 0.39 -5.56 -4.03
C ARG A 9 1.26 -5.69 -5.27
N ARG A 10 1.15 -6.84 -5.94
CA ARG A 10 1.87 -7.13 -7.18
C ARG A 10 0.98 -6.88 -8.39
N PHE A 11 1.49 -6.09 -9.33
CA PHE A 11 0.91 -5.87 -10.65
C PHE A 11 1.81 -6.52 -11.70
N LYS A 12 1.31 -7.63 -12.26
CA LYS A 12 2.09 -8.46 -13.17
C LYS A 12 2.34 -7.74 -14.49
N GLY A 13 3.58 -7.72 -14.98
CA GLY A 13 3.94 -7.11 -16.27
C GLY A 13 4.03 -5.58 -16.28
N GLU A 14 3.80 -4.93 -15.14
CA GLU A 14 3.89 -3.47 -15.00
C GLU A 14 5.25 -2.97 -14.52
N GLY A 15 6.22 -3.87 -14.36
CA GLY A 15 7.61 -3.53 -14.06
C GLY A 15 8.39 -3.11 -15.30
N MET A 16 9.70 -2.90 -15.09
CA MET A 16 10.62 -2.50 -16.16
C MET A 16 10.80 -3.62 -17.22
N PRO A 17 11.12 -3.25 -18.47
CA PRO A 17 11.47 -4.23 -19.49
C PRO A 17 12.74 -5.00 -19.10
N LEU A 18 12.78 -6.29 -19.43
CA LEU A 18 13.99 -7.08 -19.29
C LEU A 18 14.92 -6.79 -20.48
N TYR A 19 16.22 -6.68 -20.21
CA TYR A 19 17.22 -6.45 -21.26
C TYR A 19 17.14 -7.55 -22.34
N MET A 20 17.08 -7.14 -23.61
CA MET A 20 17.01 -8.03 -24.78
C MET A 20 15.87 -9.06 -24.72
N SER A 21 14.69 -8.65 -24.23
CA SER A 21 13.51 -9.49 -24.10
C SER A 21 12.23 -8.69 -24.36
N SER A 22 11.18 -9.36 -24.86
CA SER A 22 9.84 -8.78 -24.98
C SER A 22 9.05 -8.81 -23.66
N LYS A 23 9.61 -9.41 -22.60
CA LYS A 23 8.97 -9.52 -21.29
C LYS A 23 9.23 -8.28 -20.43
N LYS A 24 8.25 -7.95 -19.59
CA LYS A 24 8.36 -6.96 -18.51
C LYS A 24 8.35 -7.66 -17.15
N GLY A 25 9.01 -7.04 -16.17
CA GLY A 25 8.92 -7.46 -14.77
C GLY A 25 7.57 -7.10 -14.16
N ASP A 26 7.47 -7.25 -12.84
CA ASP A 26 6.26 -6.93 -12.08
C ASP A 26 6.49 -5.67 -11.23
N LEU A 27 5.44 -4.86 -11.08
CA LEU A 27 5.44 -3.72 -10.15
C LEU A 27 4.95 -4.19 -8.78
N TYR A 28 5.72 -3.87 -7.74
CA TYR A 28 5.36 -4.12 -6.35
C TYR A 28 5.07 -2.79 -5.66
N ILE A 29 3.83 -2.61 -5.20
CA ILE A 29 3.42 -1.45 -4.39
C ILE A 29 3.43 -1.88 -2.94
N THR A 30 4.23 -1.22 -2.10
CA THR A 30 4.20 -1.40 -0.65
C THR A 30 3.43 -0.24 -0.02
N PHE A 31 2.42 -0.54 0.79
CA PHE A 31 1.62 0.48 1.45
C PHE A 31 2.22 0.87 2.80
N GLU A 32 2.59 2.13 2.94
CA GLU A 32 2.90 2.75 4.21
C GLU A 32 1.67 3.48 4.74
N VAL A 33 1.15 3.03 5.88
CA VAL A 33 0.00 3.65 6.53
C VAL A 33 0.51 4.61 7.58
N LEU A 34 0.37 5.91 7.30
CA LEU A 34 0.69 6.96 8.25
C LEU A 34 -0.48 7.14 9.21
N PHE A 35 -0.26 6.81 10.47
CA PHE A 35 -1.24 7.08 11.52
C PHE A 35 -1.20 8.56 11.93
N PRO A 36 -2.34 9.15 12.31
CA PRO A 36 -2.35 10.49 12.88
C PRO A 36 -1.50 10.51 14.16
N THR A 37 -0.77 11.60 14.38
CA THR A 37 0.09 11.76 15.56
C THR A 37 -0.69 12.09 16.83
N SER A 38 -1.92 12.59 16.69
CA SER A 38 -2.84 12.89 17.79
C SER A 38 -4.31 12.78 17.34
N LEU A 39 -5.20 12.63 18.32
CA LEU A 39 -6.65 12.61 18.13
C LEU A 39 -7.32 13.40 19.25
N THR A 40 -8.40 14.13 18.94
CA THR A 40 -9.25 14.77 19.95
C THR A 40 -10.08 13.74 20.71
N GLU A 41 -10.61 14.11 21.86
CA GLU A 41 -11.45 13.20 22.66
C GLU A 41 -12.73 12.79 21.91
N ASP A 42 -13.36 13.71 21.15
CA ASP A 42 -14.51 13.38 20.29
C ASP A 42 -14.14 12.37 19.19
N GLN A 43 -12.97 12.52 18.55
CA GLN A 43 -12.48 11.55 17.55
C GLN A 43 -12.23 10.17 18.16
N LYS A 44 -11.61 10.12 19.34
CA LYS A 44 -11.39 8.87 20.08
C LYS A 44 -12.70 8.19 20.48
N ALA A 45 -13.71 8.97 20.87
CA ALA A 45 -15.03 8.44 21.22
C ALA A 45 -15.71 7.78 20.01
N LYS A 46 -15.60 8.39 18.83
CA LYS A 46 -16.21 7.89 17.58
C LYS A 46 -15.59 6.59 17.05
N ILE A 47 -14.33 6.30 17.38
CA ILE A 47 -13.62 5.10 16.89
C ILE A 47 -13.63 3.91 17.88
N LYS A 48 -14.16 4.10 19.10
CA LYS A 48 -14.16 3.08 20.17
C LYS A 48 -15.28 2.02 20.07
N ALA A 49 -16.11 2.09 19.02
CA ALA A 49 -17.26 1.19 18.82
C ALA A 49 -16.85 -0.25 18.49
#